data_AF-B4DBV6-F1
#
_entry.id   AF-B4DBV6-F1
#
_cell.length_a   1.000
_cell.length_b   1.000
_cell.length_c   1.000
_cell.angle_alpha   90.00
_cell.angle_beta   90.00
_cell.angle_gamma   90.00
#
_symmetry.space_group_name_H-M   'P 1'
#
loop_
_entity.id
_entity.type
_entity.pdbx_description
1 polymer ?
#
loop_
_entity_poly.entity_id
_entity_poly.type
_entity_poly.pdbx_seq_one_letter_code
_entity_poly.pdbx_strand_id
1 'polypeptide(L)'
;MNEKACRISQFKKAAHQLLSDEGRARIRAGDSEYVDLAISYLEADPYFDGTGYVKSYLVRYLKLVPFSAAQHERLRALILRVIETYGPFGGKHVCRLAASVQSPEFLSQVQVRFDSQDHDTRRRARNIYAYVQRFNQSTRNA
;
A
#
# COMPACT_ATOMS: atom_id res chain seq x y z
N MET A 1 -23.20 19.51 -12.64
CA MET A 1 -21.90 19.34 -11.96
C MET A 1 -21.37 17.95 -12.28
N ASN A 2 -20.16 17.86 -12.83
CA ASN A 2 -19.59 16.59 -13.32
C ASN A 2 -18.96 15.82 -12.14
N GLU A 3 -19.54 14.70 -11.73
CA GLU A 3 -19.15 13.92 -10.52
C GLU A 3 -17.66 13.57 -10.49
N LYS A 4 -17.04 13.34 -11.66
CA LYS A 4 -15.61 13.05 -11.79
C LYS A 4 -14.73 14.22 -11.34
N ALA A 5 -15.10 15.46 -11.63
CA ALA A 5 -14.33 16.65 -11.25
C ALA A 5 -14.38 16.90 -9.73
N CYS A 6 -15.54 16.65 -9.11
CA CYS A 6 -15.70 16.72 -7.65
C CYS A 6 -14.78 15.71 -6.94
N ARG A 7 -14.75 14.47 -7.44
CA ARG A 7 -13.94 13.40 -6.87
C ARG A 7 -12.42 13.67 -6.99
N ILE A 8 -11.96 14.18 -8.14
CA ILE A 8 -10.56 14.58 -8.30
C ILE A 8 -10.17 15.70 -7.32
N SER A 9 -11.04 16.69 -7.14
CA SER A 9 -10.82 17.79 -6.18
C SER A 9 -10.67 17.27 -4.74
N GLN A 10 -11.53 16.33 -4.34
CA GLN A 10 -11.45 15.67 -3.03
C GLN A 10 -10.11 14.93 -2.86
N PHE A 11 -9.65 14.18 -3.86
CA PHE A 11 -8.36 13.51 -3.76
C PHE A 11 -7.17 14.47 -3.72
N LYS A 12 -7.23 15.60 -4.44
CA LYS A 12 -6.20 16.65 -4.34
C LYS A 12 -6.16 17.24 -2.93
N LYS A 13 -7.31 17.50 -2.32
CA LYS A 13 -7.41 17.99 -0.93
C LYS A 13 -6.81 16.98 0.06
N ALA A 14 -7.17 15.70 -0.07
CA ALA A 14 -6.61 14.63 0.75
C ALA A 14 -5.10 14.50 0.57
N ALA A 15 -4.59 14.56 -0.67
CA ALA A 15 -3.16 14.55 -0.93
C ALA A 15 -2.44 15.73 -0.28
N HIS A 16 -3.00 16.94 -0.37
CA HIS A 16 -2.44 18.12 0.28
C HIS A 16 -2.41 17.97 1.81
N GLN A 17 -3.49 17.44 2.41
CA GLN A 17 -3.56 17.18 3.84
C GLN A 17 -2.54 16.13 4.30
N LEU A 18 -2.38 15.04 3.55
CA LEU A 18 -1.42 13.97 3.86
C LEU A 18 0.04 14.43 3.68
N LEU A 19 0.28 15.36 2.76
CA LEU A 19 1.61 15.90 2.49
C LEU A 19 1.93 17.18 3.27
N SER A 20 1.00 17.79 4.00
CA SER A 20 1.30 18.96 4.84
C SER A 20 2.24 18.60 6.00
N ASP A 21 3.02 19.55 6.52
CA ASP A 21 3.90 19.29 7.67
C ASP A 21 3.19 18.59 8.83
N GLU A 22 1.97 19.05 9.14
CA GLU A 22 1.12 18.43 10.15
C GLU A 22 0.76 16.98 9.78
N GLY A 23 0.28 16.73 8.56
CA GLY A 23 -0.08 15.37 8.14
C GLY A 23 1.12 14.43 8.15
N ARG A 24 2.29 14.94 7.75
CA ARG A 24 3.55 14.20 7.84
C ARG A 24 3.91 13.85 9.28
N ALA A 25 3.80 14.81 10.19
CA ALA A 25 4.09 14.60 11.61
C ALA A 25 3.12 13.57 12.24
N ARG A 26 1.82 13.69 11.96
CA ARG A 26 0.78 12.79 12.47
C ARG A 26 0.92 11.36 11.96
N ILE A 27 1.19 11.16 10.66
CA ILE A 27 1.46 9.81 10.11
C ILE A 27 2.68 9.19 10.79
N ARG A 28 3.76 9.97 10.99
CA ARG A 28 4.98 9.48 11.67
C ARG A 28 4.73 9.14 13.14
N ALA A 29 3.85 9.88 13.81
CA ALA A 29 3.43 9.61 15.18
C ALA A 29 2.47 8.41 15.29
N GLY A 30 1.97 7.88 14.18
CA GLY A 30 0.98 6.81 14.16
C GLY A 30 -0.42 7.23 14.58
N ASP A 31 -0.77 8.50 14.33
CA ASP A 31 -2.14 8.98 14.46
C ASP A 31 -3.08 8.13 13.60
N SER A 32 -4.01 7.42 14.26
CA SER A 32 -4.87 6.43 13.60
C SER A 32 -5.73 7.07 12.51
N GLU A 33 -6.22 8.30 12.69
CA GLU A 33 -7.08 8.96 11.70
C GLU A 33 -6.29 9.27 10.43
N TYR A 34 -5.05 9.73 10.58
CA TYR A 34 -4.18 10.04 9.45
C TYR A 34 -3.67 8.77 8.75
N VAL A 35 -3.43 7.69 9.50
CA VAL A 35 -3.12 6.38 8.93
C VAL A 35 -4.32 5.84 8.14
N ASP A 36 -5.53 5.94 8.67
CA ASP A 36 -6.75 5.50 7.99
C ASP A 36 -7.05 6.35 6.74
N LEU A 37 -6.80 7.65 6.80
CA LEU A 37 -6.90 8.53 5.64
C LEU A 37 -5.88 8.15 4.57
N ALA A 38 -4.64 7.85 4.96
CA ALA A 38 -3.60 7.41 4.05
C ALA A 38 -3.97 6.08 3.38
N ILE A 39 -4.43 5.09 4.15
CA ILE A 39 -4.88 3.79 3.61
C ILE A 39 -6.04 3.98 2.65
N SER A 40 -7.05 4.79 3.02
CA SER A 40 -8.19 5.12 2.17
C SER A 40 -7.76 5.79 0.85
N TYR A 41 -6.75 6.66 0.90
CA TYR A 41 -6.18 7.27 -0.29
C TYR A 41 -5.51 6.23 -1.20
N LEU A 42 -4.80 5.25 -0.63
CA LEU A 42 -4.20 4.16 -1.39
C LEU A 42 -5.25 3.20 -1.98
N GLU A 43 -6.30 2.90 -1.22
CA GLU A 43 -7.42 2.08 -1.64
C GLU A 43 -8.24 2.72 -2.77
N ALA A 44 -8.44 4.04 -2.73
CA ALA A 44 -9.13 4.75 -3.79
C ALA A 44 -8.30 4.86 -5.07
N ASP A 45 -6.98 4.65 -4.97
CA ASP A 45 -6.02 4.65 -6.08
C ASP A 45 -6.20 5.80 -7.07
N PRO A 46 -6.23 7.07 -6.60
CA PRO A 46 -6.52 8.19 -7.50
C PRO A 46 -5.43 8.34 -8.55
N TYR A 47 -5.83 8.70 -9.77
CA TYR A 47 -4.94 8.93 -10.90
C TYR A 47 -5.08 10.37 -11.42
N PHE A 48 -4.09 11.20 -11.07
CA PHE A 48 -3.91 12.56 -11.54
C PHE A 48 -2.43 12.94 -11.41
N ASP A 49 -2.05 14.09 -11.96
CA ASP A 49 -0.66 14.56 -11.90
C ASP A 49 -0.13 14.66 -10.45
N GLY A 50 1.09 14.20 -10.22
CA GLY A 50 1.71 14.15 -8.89
C GLY A 50 1.25 13.02 -7.95
N THR A 51 0.26 12.20 -8.31
CA THR A 51 -0.20 11.07 -7.46
C THR A 51 0.89 10.04 -7.16
N GLY A 52 1.82 9.81 -8.10
CA GLY A 52 2.94 8.91 -7.89
C GLY A 52 3.84 9.33 -6.72
N TYR A 53 4.05 10.64 -6.55
CA TYR A 53 4.83 11.19 -5.44
C TYR A 53 4.11 10.99 -4.11
N VAL A 54 2.81 11.28 -4.06
CA VAL A 54 1.96 11.08 -2.86
C VAL A 54 2.02 9.61 -2.44
N LYS A 55 1.77 8.68 -3.36
CA LYS A 55 1.77 7.24 -3.08
C LYS A 55 3.12 6.74 -2.59
N SER A 56 4.21 7.17 -3.23
CA SER A 56 5.57 6.81 -2.83
C SER A 56 5.91 7.34 -1.43
N TYR A 57 5.47 8.56 -1.12
CA TYR A 57 5.59 9.16 0.20
C TYR A 57 4.84 8.31 1.24
N LEU A 58 3.56 8.03 1.04
CA LEU A 58 2.72 7.32 2.01
C LEU A 58 3.31 5.97 2.37
N VAL A 59 3.73 5.18 1.39
CA VAL A 59 4.33 3.85 1.65
C VAL A 59 5.63 3.94 2.45
N ARG A 60 6.44 4.97 2.18
CA ARG A 60 7.72 5.16 2.89
C ARG A 60 7.50 5.32 4.39
N TYR A 61 6.42 5.98 4.80
CA TYR A 61 6.13 6.23 6.21
C TYR A 61 5.23 5.18 6.82
N LEU A 62 4.15 4.76 6.14
CA LEU A 62 3.21 3.76 6.67
C LEU A 62 3.93 2.50 7.14
N LYS A 63 4.94 2.01 6.41
CA LYS A 63 5.71 0.82 6.81
C LYS A 63 6.44 0.92 8.17
N LEU A 64 6.57 2.12 8.73
CA LEU A 64 7.27 2.39 9.99
C LEU A 64 6.31 2.56 11.17
N VAL A 65 5.00 2.57 10.90
CA VAL A 65 3.97 2.86 11.88
C VAL A 65 3.37 1.54 12.40
N PRO A 66 3.06 1.41 13.69
CA PRO A 66 2.25 0.30 14.17
C PRO A 66 0.84 0.39 13.56
N PHE A 67 0.33 -0.72 13.05
CA PHE A 67 -1.03 -0.81 12.51
C PHE A 67 -1.96 -1.52 13.47
N SER A 68 -3.23 -1.11 13.49
CA SER A 68 -4.29 -1.90 14.10
C SER A 68 -4.56 -3.17 13.29
N ALA A 69 -5.23 -4.15 13.89
CA ALA A 69 -5.63 -5.37 13.18
C ALA A 69 -6.50 -5.07 11.94
N ALA A 70 -7.41 -4.09 12.04
CA ALA A 70 -8.24 -3.65 10.92
C ALA A 70 -7.42 -3.00 9.80
N GLN A 71 -6.43 -2.19 10.15
CA GLN A 71 -5.54 -1.54 9.18
C GLN A 71 -4.65 -2.57 8.46
N HIS A 72 -4.13 -3.57 9.19
CA HIS A 72 -3.41 -4.69 8.60
C HIS A 72 -4.25 -5.40 7.53
N GLU A 73 -5.51 -5.69 7.82
CA GLU A 73 -6.38 -6.40 6.89
C GLU A 73 -6.69 -5.58 5.64
N ARG A 74 -7.01 -4.30 5.80
CA ARG A 74 -7.19 -3.36 4.69
C ARG A 74 -5.96 -3.29 3.78
N LEU A 75 -4.76 -3.21 4.37
CA LEU A 75 -3.51 -3.17 3.62
C LEU A 75 -3.23 -4.48 2.87
N ARG A 76 -3.52 -5.64 3.47
CA ARG A 76 -3.41 -6.95 2.80
C ARG A 76 -4.35 -7.03 1.60
N ALA A 77 -5.62 -6.66 1.79
CA ALA A 77 -6.61 -6.62 0.71
C ALA A 77 -6.17 -5.68 -0.43
N LEU A 78 -5.67 -4.50 -0.09
CA LEU A 78 -5.08 -3.56 -1.05
C LEU A 78 -3.95 -4.21 -1.87
N ILE A 79 -3.01 -4.88 -1.20
CA ILE A 79 -1.86 -5.53 -1.86
C ILE A 79 -2.34 -6.63 -2.81
N LEU A 80 -3.29 -7.48 -2.39
CA LEU A 80 -3.83 -8.55 -3.23
C LEU A 80 -4.51 -7.98 -4.48
N ARG A 81 -5.28 -6.91 -4.33
CA ARG A 81 -5.87 -6.19 -5.46
C ARG A 81 -4.80 -5.66 -6.41
N VAL A 82 -3.71 -5.08 -5.88
CA VAL A 82 -2.59 -4.58 -6.70
C VAL A 82 -1.87 -5.71 -7.43
N ILE A 83 -1.81 -6.92 -6.87
CA ILE A 83 -1.29 -8.11 -7.54
C ILE A 83 -2.14 -8.49 -8.75
N GLU A 84 -3.45 -8.21 -8.74
CA GLU A 84 -4.36 -8.58 -9.82
C GLU A 84 -4.46 -7.48 -10.88
N THR A 85 -4.81 -6.24 -10.49
CA THR A 85 -5.35 -5.25 -11.44
C THR A 85 -4.34 -4.33 -12.12
N TYR A 86 -3.08 -4.34 -11.68
CA TYR A 86 -2.03 -3.39 -12.04
C TYR A 86 -2.34 -2.01 -11.45
N GLY A 87 -1.86 -1.79 -10.22
CA GLY A 87 -1.93 -0.47 -9.59
C GLY A 87 -0.79 0.45 -10.07
N PRO A 88 -0.97 1.78 -10.09
CA PRO A 88 0.08 2.80 -10.27
C PRO A 88 1.20 2.74 -9.21
N PHE A 89 1.06 1.83 -8.24
CA PHE A 89 2.03 1.54 -7.21
C PHE A 89 3.22 0.78 -7.81
N GLY A 90 4.38 1.44 -7.87
CA GLY A 90 5.61 0.76 -8.27
C GLY A 90 5.87 -0.48 -7.41
N GLY A 91 6.27 -1.60 -8.03
CA GLY A 91 6.35 -2.91 -7.36
C GLY A 91 7.21 -2.93 -6.09
N LYS A 92 8.25 -2.10 -6.00
CA LYS A 92 9.11 -1.97 -4.81
C LYS A 92 8.36 -1.45 -3.57
N HIS A 93 7.39 -0.55 -3.76
CA HIS A 93 6.61 0.01 -2.67
C HIS A 93 5.66 -1.03 -2.09
N VAL A 94 4.97 -1.76 -2.96
CA VAL A 94 4.08 -2.87 -2.58
C VAL A 94 4.84 -3.95 -1.80
N CYS A 95 6.03 -4.33 -2.26
CA CYS A 95 6.85 -5.34 -1.58
C CYS A 95 7.22 -4.94 -0.14
N ARG A 96 7.62 -3.67 0.07
CA ARG A 96 7.95 -3.15 1.41
C ARG A 96 6.74 -3.13 2.33
N LEU A 97 5.58 -2.74 1.80
CA LEU A 97 4.34 -2.73 2.56
C LEU A 97 3.90 -4.16 2.92
N ALA A 98 4.02 -5.10 1.99
CA ALA A 98 3.74 -6.51 2.22
C ALA A 98 4.61 -7.11 3.34
N ALA A 99 5.89 -6.76 3.41
CA ALA A 99 6.77 -7.19 4.50
C ALA A 99 6.31 -6.66 5.87
N SER A 100 5.77 -5.44 5.94
CA SER A 100 5.26 -4.86 7.19
C SER A 100 3.92 -5.42 7.66
N VAL A 101 3.12 -6.04 6.77
CA VAL A 101 1.78 -6.55 7.10
C VAL A 101 1.64 -8.07 6.93
N GLN A 102 2.75 -8.79 6.76
CA GLN A 102 2.75 -10.22 6.50
C GLN A 102 2.03 -11.03 7.58
N SER A 103 1.34 -12.10 7.16
CA SER A 103 0.86 -13.18 8.01
C SER A 103 0.87 -14.49 7.21
N PRO A 104 0.81 -15.67 7.86
CA PRO A 104 0.71 -16.95 7.16
C PRO A 104 -0.48 -17.00 6.19
N GLU A 105 -1.63 -16.49 6.60
CA GLU A 105 -2.87 -16.47 5.80
C GLU A 105 -2.71 -15.57 4.58
N PHE A 106 -2.14 -14.38 4.76
CA PHE A 106 -1.85 -13.46 3.67
C PHE A 106 -0.88 -14.06 2.65
N LEU A 107 0.20 -14.70 3.12
CA LEU A 107 1.19 -15.31 2.24
C LEU A 107 0.61 -16.49 1.46
N SER A 108 -0.26 -17.29 2.07
CA SER A 108 -1.01 -18.34 1.37
C SER A 108 -1.85 -17.76 0.23
N GLN A 109 -2.56 -16.65 0.47
CA GLN A 109 -3.31 -15.96 -0.58
C GLN A 109 -2.41 -15.43 -1.71
N VAL A 110 -1.21 -14.93 -1.38
CA VAL A 110 -0.22 -14.54 -2.40
C VAL A 110 0.26 -15.75 -3.22
N GLN A 111 0.49 -16.89 -2.57
CA GLN A 111 0.95 -18.12 -3.24
C GLN A 111 -0.09 -18.70 -4.19
N VAL A 112 -1.38 -18.66 -3.86
CA VAL A 112 -2.46 -19.08 -4.76
C VAL A 112 -2.37 -18.38 -6.13
N ARG A 113 -1.88 -17.13 -6.15
CA ARG A 113 -1.72 -16.34 -7.40
C ARG A 113 -0.52 -16.75 -8.24
N PHE A 114 0.30 -17.71 -7.80
CA PHE A 114 1.38 -18.28 -8.60
C PHE A 114 0.86 -19.08 -9.79
N ASP A 115 -0.37 -19.57 -9.70
CA ASP A 115 -1.04 -20.39 -10.71
C ASP A 115 -2.07 -19.60 -11.53
N SER A 116 -2.15 -18.26 -11.33
CA SER A 116 -3.01 -17.40 -12.15
C SER A 116 -2.67 -17.54 -13.63
N GLN A 117 -3.66 -17.49 -14.52
CA GLN A 117 -3.41 -17.50 -15.97
C GLN A 117 -2.77 -16.19 -16.47
N ASP A 118 -2.94 -15.09 -15.75
CA ASP A 118 -2.28 -13.82 -16.05
C ASP A 118 -0.80 -13.84 -15.65
N HIS A 119 0.08 -13.66 -16.64
CA HIS A 119 1.52 -13.60 -16.45
C HIS A 119 1.94 -12.48 -15.49
N ASP A 120 1.30 -11.30 -15.55
CA ASP A 120 1.69 -10.19 -14.69
C ASP A 120 1.27 -10.42 -13.25
N THR A 121 0.10 -11.02 -13.01
CA THR A 121 -0.34 -11.46 -11.69
C THR A 121 0.67 -12.44 -11.09
N ARG A 122 1.05 -13.50 -11.82
CA ARG A 122 2.05 -14.48 -11.35
C ARG A 122 3.38 -13.81 -11.02
N ARG A 123 3.87 -12.94 -11.91
CA ARG A 123 5.14 -12.23 -11.73
C ARG A 123 5.12 -11.34 -10.48
N ARG A 124 4.06 -10.56 -10.29
CA ARG A 124 3.88 -9.68 -9.11
C ARG A 124 3.81 -10.48 -7.82
N ALA A 125 3.01 -11.56 -7.79
CA ALA A 125 2.89 -12.44 -6.63
C ALA A 125 4.24 -13.03 -6.23
N ARG A 126 4.99 -13.59 -7.19
CA ARG A 126 6.33 -14.16 -6.95
C ARG A 126 7.32 -13.11 -6.42
N ASN A 127 7.31 -11.90 -6.99
CA ASN A 127 8.18 -10.81 -6.55
C ASN A 127 7.92 -10.42 -5.09
N ILE A 128 6.64 -10.28 -4.71
CA ILE A 128 6.25 -9.95 -3.34
C ILE A 128 6.67 -11.08 -2.40
N TYR A 129 6.33 -12.33 -2.72
CA TYR A 129 6.67 -13.47 -1.88
C TYR A 129 8.19 -13.59 -1.68
N ALA A 130 8.97 -13.55 -2.77
CA ALA A 130 10.43 -13.61 -2.69
C ALA A 130 11.03 -12.47 -1.87
N TYR A 131 10.47 -11.26 -1.97
CA TYR A 131 10.91 -10.13 -1.16
C TYR A 131 10.66 -10.36 0.34
N VAL A 132 9.45 -10.81 0.71
CA VAL A 132 9.08 -11.07 2.10
C VAL A 132 9.96 -12.19 2.71
N GLN A 133 10.24 -13.26 1.95
CA GLN A 133 11.13 -14.33 2.39
C GLN A 133 12.55 -13.81 2.68
N ARG A 134 13.11 -12.98 1.78
CA ARG A 134 14.42 -12.36 1.99
C ARG A 134 14.44 -11.41 3.18
N PHE A 135 13.38 -10.63 3.37
CA PHE A 135 13.23 -9.75 4.53
C PHE A 135 13.26 -10.54 5.83
N ASN A 136 12.54 -11.67 5.91
CA ASN A 136 12.51 -12.51 7.10
C ASN A 136 13.86 -13.17 7.40
N GLN A 137 14.60 -13.60 6.37
CA GLN A 137 15.96 -14.14 6.55
C GLN A 137 16.91 -13.06 7.07
N SER A 138 16.81 -11.84 6.56
CA SER A 138 17.61 -10.71 7.04
C SER A 138 17.33 -10.37 8.51
N THR A 139 16.06 -10.36 8.91
CA THR A 139 15.67 -10.02 10.29
C THR A 139 16.02 -11.11 11.30
N ARG A 140 16.13 -12.37 10.88
CA ARG A 140 16.52 -13.50 11.75
C ARG A 140 18.03 -13.59 12.01
N ASN A 141 18.83 -12.98 11.13
CA ASN A 141 20.30 -13.02 11.19
C ASN A 141 20.91 -11.73 11.78
N ALA A 142 20.08 -10.79 12.24
CA ALA A 142 20.46 -9.52 12.85
C ALA A 142 20.08 -9.52 14.33
#